data_AF-A0AAJ4KXH3-F1
#
_entry.id   AF-A0AAJ4KXH3-F1
#
_cell.length_a   1.000
_cell.length_b   1.000
_cell.length_c   1.000
_cell.angle_alpha   90.00
_cell.angle_beta   90.00
_cell.angle_gamma   90.00
#
_symmetry.space_group_name_H-M   'P 1'
#
loop_
_entity.id
_entity.type
_entity.pdbx_description
1 polymer ?
#
loop_
_entity_poly.entity_id
_entity_poly.type
_entity_poly.pdbx_seq_one_letter_code
_entity_poly.pdbx_strand_id
1 'polypeptide(L)'
;MEELFTFFSFPTAIRQTIYSTNLIESFNKSLKKMVRRKEQFPNEGALDRFIMTQVMEYNDKFENRAHRGFKDCHDTLDSMF
;
A
#
# COMPACT_ATOMS: atom_id res chain seq x y z
N MET A 1 21.15 12.88 4.36
CA MET A 1 20.95 12.76 5.82
C MET A 1 19.59 13.29 6.24
N GLU A 2 19.06 14.31 5.57
CA GLU A 2 17.73 14.89 5.85
C GLU A 2 16.57 13.88 5.75
N GLU A 3 16.53 12.99 4.73
CA GLU A 3 15.41 12.05 4.58
C GLU A 3 15.26 11.02 5.71
N LEU A 4 16.35 10.66 6.39
CA LEU A 4 16.29 9.71 7.51
C LEU A 4 15.63 10.35 8.76
N PHE A 5 15.77 11.67 8.91
CA PHE A 5 15.15 12.40 10.02
C PHE A 5 13.66 12.64 9.82
N THR A 6 13.19 12.72 8.57
CA THR A 6 11.76 12.85 8.24
C THR A 6 10.93 11.69 8.80
N PHE A 7 11.49 10.47 8.90
CA PHE A 7 10.79 9.36 9.54
C PHE A 7 10.42 9.65 11.01
N PHE A 8 11.30 10.36 11.73
CA PHE A 8 11.10 10.67 13.14
C PHE A 8 10.15 11.85 13.36
N SER A 9 9.79 12.63 12.33
CA SER A 9 8.77 13.67 12.48
C SER A 9 7.35 13.09 12.61
N PHE A 10 7.12 11.88 12.11
CA PHE A 10 5.82 11.21 12.21
C PHE A 10 5.50 10.74 13.64
N PRO A 11 4.20 10.70 14.03
CA PRO A 11 3.77 10.16 15.31
C PRO A 11 4.25 8.73 15.55
N THR A 12 4.69 8.42 16.77
CA THR A 12 5.17 7.08 17.15
C THR A 12 4.17 5.97 16.83
N ALA A 13 2.86 6.28 16.89
CA ALA A 13 1.78 5.35 16.57
C ALA A 13 1.87 4.75 15.16
N ILE A 14 2.35 5.51 14.16
CA ILE A 14 2.42 5.05 12.75
C ILE A 14 3.81 4.65 12.29
N ARG A 15 4.86 4.99 13.05
CA ARG A 15 6.26 4.67 12.71
C ARG A 15 6.49 3.19 12.40
N GLN A 16 5.87 2.29 13.18
CA GLN A 16 5.98 0.85 12.93
C GLN A 16 5.40 0.45 11.57
N THR A 17 4.28 1.07 11.18
CA THR A 17 3.66 0.85 9.87
C THR A 17 4.54 1.37 8.75
N ILE A 18 5.08 2.59 8.90
CA ILE A 18 5.94 3.24 7.89
C ILE A 18 7.26 2.48 7.71
N TYR A 19 7.86 2.01 8.80
CA TYR A 19 9.12 1.27 8.78
C TYR A 19 9.00 -0.13 8.17
N SER A 20 7.79 -0.70 8.15
CA SER A 20 7.57 -2.06 7.67
C SER A 20 7.27 -2.10 6.16
N THR A 21 7.93 -3.01 5.46
CA THR A 21 7.64 -3.32 4.05
C THR A 21 6.50 -4.34 3.89
N ASN A 22 5.92 -4.84 4.98
CA ASN A 22 4.92 -5.92 4.96
C ASN A 22 3.70 -5.59 4.09
N LEU A 23 3.26 -4.32 4.06
CA LEU A 23 2.10 -3.91 3.27
C LEU A 23 2.36 -4.07 1.77
N ILE A 24 3.45 -3.47 1.28
CA ILE A 24 3.80 -3.50 -0.14
C ILE A 24 4.23 -4.91 -0.57
N GLU A 25 4.92 -5.66 0.30
CA GLU A 25 5.31 -7.04 0.04
C GLU A 25 4.10 -7.99 -0.04
N SER A 26 3.12 -7.85 0.86
CA SER A 26 1.89 -8.64 0.87
C SER A 26 1.06 -8.40 -0.41
N PHE A 27 0.94 -7.13 -0.81
CA PHE A 27 0.30 -6.76 -2.08
C PHE A 27 1.06 -7.35 -3.27
N ASN A 28 2.37 -7.12 -3.37
CA ASN A 28 3.21 -7.62 -4.46
C ASN A 28 3.18 -9.15 -4.55
N LYS A 29 3.18 -9.85 -3.42
CA LYS A 29 3.06 -11.32 -3.37
C LYS A 29 1.71 -11.78 -3.94
N SER A 30 0.62 -11.12 -3.56
CA SER A 30 -0.72 -11.41 -4.08
C SER A 30 -0.79 -11.14 -5.59
N LEU A 31 -0.30 -9.99 -6.04
CA LEU A 31 -0.28 -9.62 -7.46
C LEU A 31 0.55 -10.61 -8.29
N LYS A 32 1.78 -10.94 -7.86
CA LYS A 32 2.63 -11.93 -8.54
C LYS A 32 1.94 -13.30 -8.65
N LYS A 33 1.21 -13.73 -7.62
CA LYS A 33 0.45 -14.99 -7.65
C LYS A 33 -0.66 -14.95 -8.71
N MET A 34 -1.35 -13.82 -8.85
CA MET A 34 -2.44 -13.65 -9.83
C MET A 34 -1.90 -13.57 -11.25
N VAL A 35 -0.83 -12.82 -11.47
CA VAL A 35 -0.13 -12.74 -12.76
C VAL A 35 0.38 -14.12 -13.18
N ARG A 36 1.02 -14.88 -12.29
CA ARG A 36 1.52 -16.24 -12.60
C ARG A 36 0.43 -17.25 -12.99
N ARG A 37 -0.83 -17.03 -12.62
CA ARG A 37 -1.95 -17.87 -13.07
C ARG A 37 -2.34 -17.61 -14.52
N LYS A 38 -1.92 -16.48 -15.09
CA LYS A 38 -2.03 -16.16 -16.51
C LYS A 38 -0.72 -16.55 -17.17
N GLU A 39 -0.73 -17.58 -18.01
CA GLU A 39 0.48 -18.05 -18.70
C GLU A 39 1.01 -17.01 -19.70
N GLN A 40 0.11 -16.29 -20.38
CA GLN A 40 0.46 -15.24 -21.34
C GLN A 40 -0.64 -14.18 -21.43
N PHE A 41 -0.24 -12.93 -21.70
CA PHE A 41 -1.14 -11.84 -22.09
C PHE A 41 -1.08 -11.62 -23.60
N PRO A 42 -2.22 -11.35 -24.27
CA PRO A 42 -2.26 -11.18 -25.73
C PRO A 42 -1.59 -9.89 -26.23
N ASN A 43 -1.50 -8.85 -25.39
CA ASN A 43 -0.76 -7.61 -25.63
C ASN A 43 -0.56 -6.86 -24.30
N GLU A 44 0.25 -5.79 -24.33
CA GLU A 44 0.53 -4.94 -23.17
C GLU A 44 -0.73 -4.30 -22.57
N GLY A 45 -1.65 -3.80 -23.40
CA GLY A 45 -2.90 -3.23 -22.91
C GLY A 45 -3.79 -4.23 -22.16
N ALA A 46 -3.69 -5.52 -22.45
CA ALA A 46 -4.37 -6.57 -21.68
C ALA A 46 -3.74 -6.80 -20.31
N LEU A 47 -2.42 -6.65 -20.19
CA LEU A 47 -1.71 -6.68 -18.92
C LEU A 47 -2.10 -5.47 -18.06
N ASP A 48 -2.13 -4.27 -18.64
CA ASP A 48 -2.50 -3.04 -17.91
C ASP A 48 -3.91 -3.12 -17.34
N ARG A 49 -4.89 -3.53 -18.17
CA ARG A 49 -6.27 -3.73 -17.70
C ARG A 49 -6.35 -4.77 -16.58
N PHE A 50 -5.60 -5.86 -16.71
CA PHE A 50 -5.57 -6.90 -15.68
C PHE A 50 -5.02 -6.36 -14.34
N ILE A 51 -3.87 -5.66 -14.37
CA ILE A 51 -3.29 -5.05 -13.17
C ILE A 51 -4.27 -4.03 -12.56
N MET A 52 -4.89 -3.20 -13.39
CA MET A 52 -5.85 -2.20 -12.92
C MET A 52 -7.04 -2.85 -12.21
N THR A 53 -7.64 -3.90 -12.77
CA THR A 53 -8.70 -4.65 -12.10
C THR A 53 -8.25 -5.19 -10.75
N GLN A 54 -7.04 -5.76 -10.66
CA GLN A 54 -6.54 -6.27 -9.38
C GLN A 54 -6.30 -5.18 -8.33
N VAL A 55 -5.87 -3.99 -8.76
CA VAL A 55 -5.68 -2.83 -7.86
C VAL A 55 -7.03 -2.29 -7.41
N MET A 56 -8.02 -2.20 -8.30
CA MET A 56 -9.38 -1.77 -7.94
C MET A 56 -9.99 -2.70 -6.89
N GLU A 57 -9.94 -4.02 -7.11
CA GLU A 57 -10.44 -5.01 -6.13
C GLU A 57 -9.70 -4.92 -4.78
N TYR A 58 -8.40 -4.63 -4.81
CA TYR A 58 -7.63 -4.40 -3.59
C TYR A 58 -8.12 -3.14 -2.87
N ASN A 59 -8.24 -2.02 -3.59
CA ASN A 59 -8.69 -0.75 -3.01
C ASN A 59 -10.09 -0.89 -2.40
N ASP A 60 -11.05 -1.47 -3.10
CA ASP A 60 -12.41 -1.68 -2.58
C ASP A 60 -12.42 -2.50 -1.29
N LYS A 61 -11.55 -3.52 -1.21
CA LYS A 61 -11.44 -4.38 -0.02
C LYS A 61 -10.84 -3.65 1.19
N PHE A 62 -9.96 -2.69 0.95
CA PHE A 62 -9.21 -1.98 2.00
C PHE A 62 -9.66 -0.53 2.20
N GLU A 63 -10.63 -0.04 1.43
CA GLU A 63 -11.12 1.36 1.45
C GLU A 63 -11.45 1.83 2.86
N ASN A 64 -12.19 1.02 3.62
CA ASN A 64 -12.66 1.37 4.95
C ASN A 64 -11.71 0.92 6.08
N ARG A 65 -10.49 0.51 5.76
CA ARG A 65 -9.53 -0.03 6.73
C ARG A 65 -8.36 0.94 6.95
N ALA A 66 -8.29 1.52 8.15
CA ALA A 66 -7.09 2.20 8.60
C ALA A 66 -6.05 1.19 9.08
N HIS A 67 -4.80 1.33 8.63
CA HIS A 67 -3.70 0.55 9.17
C HIS A 67 -3.39 0.97 10.62
N ARG A 68 -2.74 0.08 11.38
CA ARG A 68 -2.41 0.30 12.79
C ARG A 68 -1.77 1.68 13.03
N GLY A 69 -2.30 2.38 14.02
CA GLY A 69 -1.83 3.69 14.47
C GLY A 69 -2.44 4.88 13.72
N PHE A 70 -2.88 4.71 12.47
CA PHE A 70 -3.41 5.83 11.66
C PHE A 70 -4.73 6.36 12.19
N LYS A 71 -5.58 5.51 12.75
CA LYS A 71 -6.85 5.94 13.36
C LYS A 71 -6.62 6.77 14.63
N ASP A 72 -5.59 6.44 15.40
CA ASP A 72 -5.32 7.05 16.71
C ASP A 72 -4.62 8.40 16.59
N CYS A 73 -3.89 8.64 15.48
CA CYS A 73 -3.18 9.89 15.23
C CYS A 73 -3.78 10.71 14.09
N HIS A 74 -5.05 10.47 13.74
CA HIS A 74 -5.73 11.19 12.65
C HIS A 74 -5.66 12.71 12.84
N ASP A 75 -6.11 13.21 13.99
CA ASP A 75 -6.11 14.64 14.30
C ASP A 75 -4.70 15.25 14.30
N THR A 76 -3.70 14.48 14.75
CA THR A 76 -2.30 14.92 14.73
C THR A 76 -1.78 15.03 13.30
N LEU A 77 -2.11 14.07 12.44
CA LEU A 77 -1.70 14.11 11.03
C LEU A 77 -2.39 15.25 10.28
N ASP A 78 -3.67 15.51 10.54
CA ASP A 78 -4.41 16.63 9.95
C ASP A 78 -3.82 17.99 10.34
N SER A 79 -3.20 18.09 11.52
CA SER A 79 -2.52 19.32 11.94
C SER A 79 -1.12 19.53 11.34
N MET A 80 -0.52 18.47 10.76
CA MET A 80 0.82 18.50 10.19
C MET A 80 0.86 18.94 8.72
N PHE A 81 -0.26 18.86 8.00
CA PHE A 81 -0.38 19.12 6.56
C PHE A 81 -1.50 20.12 6.27
#